data_AF-A0A371K1I2-F1
#
_entry.id   AF-A0A371K1I2-F1
#
_cell.length_a   1.000
_cell.length_b   1.000
_cell.length_c   1.000
_cell.angle_alpha   90.00
_cell.angle_beta   90.00
_cell.angle_gamma   90.00
#
_symmetry.space_group_name_H-M   'P 1'
#
loop_
_entity.id
_entity.type
_entity.pdbx_description
1 polymer ?
#
loop_
_entity_poly.entity_id
_entity_poly.type
_entity_poly.pdbx_seq_one_letter_code
_entity_poly.pdbx_strand_id
1 'polypeptide(L)'
;MTWLTSGDPDSLHSPSTGRCYLYVLPCAYEDLLKLGFSRDPLRRLHELQSRYYESFDLQRAFLVETETVRDARALELQLQRVLAAHQAPAPLTIRREAAGHTEWYRGAYATLQARAQALGEGGHRLHAPLRGWVAAQLDARSDALYAWASTVLDALSGEPEQLDAAPLADLRRRVLDSLDAYPALDLRLDGRLPDALLQWYRARR
;
A
#
# COMPACT_ATOMS: atom_id res chain seq x y z
N MET A 1 2.12 -10.88 -0.48
CA MET A 1 2.13 -11.00 -1.96
C MET A 1 3.57 -10.87 -2.44
N THR A 2 4.10 -11.88 -3.13
CA THR A 2 5.52 -11.98 -3.54
C THR A 2 5.86 -11.12 -4.77
N TRP A 3 4.87 -10.62 -5.52
CA TRP A 3 5.12 -9.76 -6.69
C TRP A 3 5.19 -8.26 -6.36
N LEU A 4 4.72 -7.86 -5.17
CA LEU A 4 4.90 -6.49 -4.66
C LEU A 4 6.35 -6.23 -4.20
N THR A 5 7.22 -7.24 -4.25
CA THR A 5 8.64 -7.05 -3.94
C THR A 5 9.31 -6.31 -5.09
N SER A 6 9.67 -5.04 -4.86
CA SER A 6 10.68 -4.37 -5.67
C SER A 6 12.01 -5.08 -5.46
N GLY A 7 12.39 -5.98 -6.36
CA GLY A 7 13.75 -6.47 -6.46
C GLY A 7 14.49 -5.62 -7.48
N ASP A 8 15.31 -4.67 -7.01
CA ASP A 8 16.52 -4.29 -7.73
C ASP A 8 17.60 -5.28 -7.27
N PRO A 9 18.03 -6.25 -8.10
CA PRO A 9 18.92 -7.33 -7.64
C PRO A 9 20.36 -6.89 -7.36
N ASP A 10 20.74 -5.62 -7.59
CA ASP A 10 22.16 -5.22 -7.59
C ASP A 10 22.54 -4.02 -6.72
N SER A 11 21.72 -3.71 -5.72
CA SER A 11 21.95 -2.56 -4.84
C SER A 11 22.36 -3.02 -3.44
N LEU A 12 23.66 -3.31 -3.25
CA LEU A 12 24.32 -3.44 -1.94
C LEU A 12 24.30 -2.09 -1.19
N HIS A 13 23.13 -1.64 -0.78
CA HIS A 13 22.96 -0.49 0.07
C HIS A 13 22.99 -0.97 1.53
N SER A 14 23.90 -0.39 2.32
CA SER A 14 23.85 -0.51 3.77
C SER A 14 22.41 -0.22 4.24
N PRO A 15 21.86 -0.88 5.28
CA PRO A 15 20.46 -0.73 5.70
C PRO A 15 20.02 0.72 6.01
N SER A 16 20.97 1.65 6.11
CA SER A 16 20.77 3.10 6.27
C SER A 16 20.70 3.92 4.97
N THR A 17 21.15 3.42 3.81
CA THR A 17 21.19 4.19 2.55
C THR A 17 20.05 3.80 1.62
N GLY A 18 19.49 4.77 0.90
CA GLY A 18 18.43 4.57 -0.10
C GLY A 18 17.11 5.24 0.28
N ARG A 19 16.38 5.64 -0.77
CA ARG A 19 15.13 6.41 -0.71
C ARG A 19 14.11 5.75 0.22
N CYS A 20 13.49 6.56 1.05
CA CYS A 20 12.46 6.14 1.99
C CYS A 20 11.29 7.13 1.92
N TYR A 21 10.16 6.73 2.50
CA TYR A 21 8.95 7.55 2.51
C TYR A 21 8.35 7.53 3.89
N LEU A 22 8.09 8.71 4.43
CA LEU A 22 7.12 8.88 5.50
C LEU A 22 5.72 8.77 4.88
N TYR A 23 4.84 7.98 5.46
CA TYR A 23 3.45 7.85 5.04
C TYR A 23 2.48 8.33 6.12
N VAL A 24 1.39 8.94 5.67
CA VAL A 24 0.21 9.24 6.47
C VAL A 24 -0.99 8.61 5.78
N LEU A 25 -1.64 7.68 6.48
CA LEU A 25 -2.72 6.84 5.96
C LEU A 25 -3.98 7.01 6.83
N PRO A 26 -4.86 7.98 6.51
CA PRO A 26 -6.15 8.11 7.17
C PRO A 26 -7.06 6.93 6.81
N CYS A 27 -7.82 6.43 7.78
CA CYS A 27 -8.88 5.47 7.54
C CYS A 27 -10.03 6.14 6.78
N ALA A 28 -10.68 5.41 5.87
CA ALA A 28 -11.75 5.97 5.04
C ALA A 28 -13.02 6.35 5.82
N TYR A 29 -13.34 5.61 6.89
CA TYR A 29 -14.63 5.70 7.60
C TYR A 29 -14.50 6.10 9.07
N GLU A 30 -13.28 6.41 9.51
CA GLU A 30 -13.00 6.76 10.90
C GLU A 30 -12.04 7.95 10.93
N ASP A 31 -12.16 8.79 11.96
CA ASP A 31 -11.17 9.83 12.24
C ASP A 31 -9.90 9.24 12.88
N LEU A 32 -9.38 8.17 12.30
CA LEU A 32 -8.13 7.53 12.68
C LEU A 32 -7.16 7.58 11.51
N LEU A 33 -5.87 7.67 11.82
CA LEU A 33 -4.81 7.58 10.81
C LEU A 33 -3.61 6.83 11.34
N LYS A 34 -2.87 6.20 10.42
CA LYS A 34 -1.55 5.63 10.68
C LYS A 34 -0.48 6.59 10.18
N LEU A 35 0.50 6.87 11.03
CA LEU A 35 1.77 7.48 10.64
C LEU A 35 2.85 6.39 10.62
N GLY A 36 3.77 6.44 9.67
CA GLY A 36 4.96 5.60 9.71
C GLY A 36 5.91 5.88 8.57
N PHE A 37 6.92 5.02 8.38
CA PHE A 37 7.77 5.06 7.19
C PHE A 37 8.01 3.69 6.56
N SER A 38 8.33 3.68 5.27
CA SER A 38 8.67 2.48 4.50
C SER A 38 9.55 2.83 3.29
N ARG A 39 10.40 1.90 2.87
CA ARG A 39 11.06 1.96 1.55
C ARG A 39 10.12 1.57 0.41
N ASP A 40 9.12 0.75 0.72
CA ASP A 40 8.07 0.33 -0.20
C ASP A 40 6.70 0.61 0.42
N PRO A 41 6.13 1.81 0.19
CA PRO A 41 4.82 2.17 0.72
C PRO A 41 3.67 1.32 0.16
N LEU A 42 3.76 0.85 -1.09
CA LEU A 42 2.72 0.02 -1.69
C LEU A 42 2.66 -1.35 -1.01
N ARG A 43 3.82 -1.99 -0.80
CA ARG A 43 3.90 -3.21 0.00
C ARG A 43 3.38 -2.98 1.41
N ARG A 44 3.77 -1.87 2.05
CA ARG A 44 3.34 -1.57 3.43
C ARG A 44 1.84 -1.35 3.55
N LEU A 45 1.22 -0.65 2.59
CA LEU A 45 -0.24 -0.52 2.50
C LEU A 45 -0.92 -1.89 2.49
N HIS A 46 -0.42 -2.79 1.65
CA HIS A 46 -0.95 -4.14 1.53
C HIS A 46 -0.75 -4.99 2.80
N GLU A 47 0.40 -4.87 3.48
CA GLU A 47 0.67 -5.55 4.76
C GLU A 47 -0.28 -5.07 5.86
N LEU A 48 -0.59 -3.78 5.90
CA LEU A 48 -1.56 -3.20 6.84
C LEU A 48 -2.98 -3.69 6.54
N GLN A 49 -3.40 -3.64 5.28
CA GLN A 49 -4.73 -4.03 4.81
C GLN A 49 -4.67 -4.60 3.39
N SER A 50 -5.23 -5.79 3.16
CA SER A 50 -5.24 -6.35 1.79
C SER A 50 -6.05 -5.48 0.83
N ARG A 51 -7.23 -5.02 1.27
CA ARG A 51 -8.09 -4.04 0.57
C ARG A 51 -7.76 -2.62 1.01
N TYR A 52 -6.48 -2.24 0.98
CA TYR A 52 -6.01 -0.92 1.40
C TYR A 52 -6.71 0.24 0.66
N TYR A 53 -7.13 0.01 -0.59
CA TYR A 53 -7.84 0.97 -1.45
C TYR A 53 -9.28 1.25 -1.01
N GLU A 54 -9.85 0.41 -0.14
CA GLU A 54 -11.14 0.66 0.52
C GLU A 54 -10.98 1.07 1.99
N SER A 55 -9.91 0.61 2.63
CA SER A 55 -9.68 0.81 4.07
C SER A 55 -9.09 2.19 4.40
N PHE A 56 -8.26 2.72 3.51
CA PHE A 56 -7.63 4.03 3.67
C PHE A 56 -8.21 5.04 2.69
N ASP A 57 -8.34 6.29 3.15
CA ASP A 57 -8.68 7.41 2.29
C ASP A 57 -7.44 7.82 1.47
N LEU A 58 -7.32 7.28 0.26
CA LEU A 58 -6.19 7.58 -0.64
C LEU A 58 -6.22 9.01 -1.22
N GLN A 59 -7.35 9.73 -1.09
CA GLN A 59 -7.44 11.14 -1.48
C GLN A 59 -6.86 12.05 -0.41
N ARG A 60 -6.99 11.67 0.85
CA ARG A 60 -6.40 12.40 1.98
C ARG A 60 -5.01 11.91 2.36
N ALA A 61 -4.69 10.66 2.09
CA ALA A 61 -3.38 10.09 2.36
C ALA A 61 -2.29 10.77 1.52
N PHE A 62 -1.06 10.72 2.04
CA PHE A 62 0.10 11.28 1.34
C PHE A 62 1.41 10.61 1.77
N LEU A 63 2.46 10.81 0.95
CA LEU A 63 3.84 10.43 1.27
C LEU A 63 4.76 11.65 1.22
N VAL A 64 5.76 11.68 2.11
CA VAL A 64 6.90 12.58 2.01
C VAL A 64 8.14 11.75 1.68
N GLU A 65 8.76 12.04 0.54
CA GLU A 65 9.99 11.38 0.12
C GLU A 65 11.19 11.87 0.94
N THR A 66 12.06 10.94 1.34
CA THR A 66 13.32 11.20 2.01
C THR A 66 14.45 10.45 1.34
N GLU A 67 15.67 10.98 1.45
CA GLU A 67 16.86 10.37 0.83
C GLU A 67 17.32 9.11 1.57
N THR A 68 17.09 9.06 2.89
CA THR A 68 17.48 7.93 3.73
C THR A 68 16.38 7.50 4.69
N VAL A 69 16.51 6.28 5.22
CA VAL A 69 15.68 5.76 6.33
C VAL A 69 15.88 6.58 7.60
N ARG A 70 17.10 7.07 7.84
CA ARG A 70 17.40 7.90 9.01
C ARG A 70 16.59 9.18 8.99
N ASP A 71 16.47 9.82 7.83
CA ASP A 71 15.71 11.06 7.67
C ASP A 71 14.21 10.82 7.86
N ALA A 72 13.68 9.74 7.26
CA ALA A 72 12.28 9.35 7.47
C ALA A 72 11.96 9.10 8.95
N ARG A 73 12.85 8.40 9.66
CA ARG A 73 12.70 8.14 11.09
C ARG A 73 12.81 9.42 11.93
N ALA A 74 13.70 10.33 11.58
CA ALA A 74 13.83 11.62 12.26
C ALA A 74 12.56 12.46 12.10
N LEU A 75 12.01 12.53 10.88
CA LEU A 75 10.73 13.20 10.59
C LEU A 75 9.57 12.55 11.35
N GLU A 76 9.48 11.22 11.34
CA GLU A 76 8.47 10.48 12.09
C GLU A 76 8.54 10.83 13.58
N LEU A 77 9.71 10.72 14.22
CA LEU A 77 9.89 11.05 15.64
C LEU A 77 9.51 12.50 15.97
N GLN A 78 9.83 13.45 15.09
CA GLN A 78 9.44 14.85 15.24
C GLN A 78 7.91 14.99 15.24
N LEU A 79 7.22 14.33 14.31
CA LEU A 79 5.77 14.36 14.22
C LEU A 79 5.10 13.65 15.41
N GLN A 80 5.62 12.50 15.84
CA GLN A 80 5.10 11.77 17.00
C GLN A 80 5.05 12.64 18.26
N ARG A 81 6.07 13.48 18.50
CA ARG A 81 6.09 14.43 19.64
C ARG A 81 4.99 15.47 19.55
N VAL A 82 4.73 16.00 18.36
CA VAL A 82 3.65 16.98 18.12
C VAL A 82 2.27 16.33 18.27
N LEU A 83 2.17 15.04 17.97
CA LEU A 83 0.92 14.29 17.96
C LEU A 83 0.64 13.50 19.24
N ALA A 84 1.45 13.65 20.30
CA ALA A 84 1.31 12.85 21.51
C ALA A 84 -0.12 12.91 22.11
N ALA A 85 -0.75 14.09 22.10
CA ALA A 85 -2.12 14.27 22.58
C ALA A 85 -3.20 13.59 21.72
N HIS A 86 -2.85 13.16 20.50
CA HIS A 86 -3.75 12.51 19.56
C HIS A 86 -3.63 10.98 19.54
N GLN A 87 -2.70 10.40 20.33
CA GLN A 87 -2.47 8.95 20.31
C GLN A 87 -3.76 8.18 20.58
N ALA A 88 -3.99 7.15 19.76
CA ALA A 88 -5.16 6.31 19.81
C ALA A 88 -4.76 4.83 19.64
N PRO A 89 -5.58 3.88 20.12
CA PRO A 89 -5.38 2.47 19.80
C PRO A 89 -5.60 2.21 18.30
N ALA A 90 -4.97 1.16 17.79
CA ALA A 90 -5.20 0.69 16.44
C ALA A 90 -6.67 0.24 16.24
N PRO A 91 -7.26 0.46 15.04
CA PRO A 91 -8.55 -0.13 14.69
C PRO A 91 -8.51 -1.66 14.79
N LEU A 92 -9.63 -2.28 15.20
CA LEU A 92 -9.76 -3.74 15.31
C LEU A 92 -9.60 -4.48 13.98
N THR A 93 -9.84 -3.77 12.87
CA THR A 93 -9.74 -4.30 11.50
C THR A 93 -8.29 -4.45 11.03
N ILE A 94 -7.32 -3.81 11.69
CA ILE A 94 -5.91 -3.85 11.30
C ILE A 94 -5.28 -5.18 11.74
N ARG A 95 -4.56 -5.82 10.82
CA ARG A 95 -3.84 -7.08 11.10
C ARG A 95 -2.78 -6.87 12.17
N ARG A 96 -2.83 -7.70 13.21
CA ARG A 96 -1.93 -7.59 14.38
C ARG A 96 -0.47 -7.85 14.02
N GLU A 97 -0.18 -8.70 13.03
CA GLU A 97 1.19 -9.07 12.68
C GLU A 97 1.95 -7.96 11.90
N ALA A 98 1.24 -6.98 11.34
CA ALA A 98 1.82 -5.93 10.49
C ALA A 98 1.93 -4.55 11.17
N ALA A 99 1.34 -4.39 12.36
CA ALA A 99 1.16 -3.10 13.00
C ALA A 99 2.24 -2.84 14.06
N GLY A 100 3.08 -1.82 13.81
CA GLY A 100 3.65 -1.03 14.91
C GLY A 100 2.48 -0.51 15.74
N HIS A 101 2.36 -0.99 16.99
CA HIS A 101 1.16 -0.81 17.80
C HIS A 101 0.91 0.64 18.25
N THR A 102 1.85 1.55 18.02
CA THR A 102 1.94 2.83 18.74
C THR A 102 1.78 4.09 17.90
N GLU A 103 1.72 3.99 16.56
CA GLU A 103 1.63 5.18 15.69
C GLU A 103 0.24 5.39 15.06
N TRP A 104 -0.81 5.19 15.86
CA TRP A 104 -2.19 5.50 15.49
C TRP A 104 -2.65 6.77 16.18
N TYR A 105 -3.36 7.63 15.45
CA TYR A 105 -3.77 8.94 15.93
C TYR A 105 -5.21 9.26 15.55
N ARG A 106 -5.93 9.92 16.45
CA ARG A 106 -7.31 10.42 16.25
C ARG A 106 -7.34 11.94 16.16
N GLY A 107 -8.04 12.50 15.17
CA GLY A 107 -8.18 13.96 15.00
C GLY A 107 -6.89 14.69 14.63
N ALA A 108 -5.85 13.98 14.19
CA ALA A 108 -4.52 14.53 13.91
C ALA A 108 -4.34 14.99 12.46
N TYR A 109 -5.32 14.75 11.58
CA TYR A 109 -5.14 14.91 10.14
C TYR A 109 -4.75 16.34 9.73
N ALA A 110 -5.47 17.35 10.21
CA ALA A 110 -5.20 18.75 9.86
C ALA A 110 -3.78 19.18 10.28
N THR A 111 -3.35 18.77 11.47
CA THR A 111 -1.98 19.01 11.96
C THR A 111 -0.94 18.36 11.04
N LEU A 112 -1.15 17.11 10.66
CA LEU A 112 -0.23 16.39 9.75
C LEU A 112 -0.22 16.99 8.34
N GLN A 113 -1.37 17.39 7.81
CA GLN A 113 -1.48 18.01 6.51
C GLN A 113 -0.70 19.34 6.46
N ALA A 114 -0.87 20.20 7.47
CA ALA A 114 -0.13 21.46 7.56
C ALA A 114 1.38 21.23 7.66
N ARG A 115 1.81 20.22 8.43
CA ARG A 115 3.24 19.85 8.52
C ARG A 115 3.79 19.32 7.21
N ALA A 116 3.03 18.51 6.49
CA ALA A 116 3.44 18.00 5.18
C ALA A 116 3.57 19.11 4.13
N GLN A 117 2.67 20.09 4.15
CA GLN A 117 2.77 21.28 3.29
C GLN A 117 4.04 22.08 3.58
N ALA A 118 4.33 22.35 4.86
CA ALA A 118 5.56 23.05 5.25
C ALA A 118 6.84 22.29 4.85
N LEU A 119 6.82 20.95 4.92
CA LEU A 119 7.93 20.12 4.42
C LEU A 119 8.08 20.24 2.89
N GLY A 120 6.96 20.28 2.17
CA GLY A 120 6.95 20.50 0.71
C GLY A 120 7.53 21.86 0.32
N GLU A 121 7.13 22.93 1.02
CA GLU A 121 7.69 24.28 0.85
C GLU A 121 9.19 24.32 1.20
N GLY A 122 9.62 23.49 2.16
CA GLY A 122 11.02 23.28 2.53
C GLY A 122 11.82 22.41 1.55
N GLY A 123 11.23 21.97 0.44
CA GLY A 123 11.91 21.24 -0.64
C GLY A 123 11.73 19.72 -0.62
N HIS A 124 11.00 19.15 0.34
CA HIS A 124 10.66 17.72 0.28
C HIS A 124 9.68 17.43 -0.85
N ARG A 125 9.84 16.27 -1.51
CA ARG A 125 8.85 15.82 -2.49
C ARG A 125 7.63 15.23 -1.77
N LEU A 126 6.48 15.86 -1.97
CA LEU A 126 5.20 15.43 -1.43
C LEU A 126 4.38 14.71 -2.51
N HIS A 127 3.87 13.51 -2.20
CA HIS A 127 2.91 12.78 -3.02
C HIS A 127 1.52 12.87 -2.38
N ALA A 128 0.76 13.90 -2.74
CA ALA A 128 -0.59 14.15 -2.27
C ALA A 128 -1.48 14.58 -3.46
N PRO A 129 -2.65 13.96 -3.69
CA PRO A 129 -3.16 12.77 -3.01
C PRO A 129 -2.32 11.51 -3.30
N LEU A 130 -2.29 10.56 -2.36
CA LEU A 130 -1.57 9.30 -2.50
C LEU A 130 -2.11 8.43 -3.65
N ARG A 131 -3.41 8.54 -3.97
CA ARG A 131 -4.06 7.76 -5.03
C ARG A 131 -3.26 7.70 -6.34
N GLY A 132 -2.81 8.85 -6.83
CA GLY A 132 -2.06 8.93 -8.10
C GLY A 132 -0.71 8.23 -8.04
N TRP A 133 -0.01 8.33 -6.91
CA TRP A 133 1.26 7.64 -6.70
C TRP A 133 1.04 6.12 -6.66
N VAL A 134 0.02 5.63 -5.95
CA VAL A 134 -0.30 4.21 -5.88
C VAL A 134 -0.66 3.65 -7.26
N ALA A 135 -1.48 4.38 -8.03
CA ALA A 135 -1.83 3.98 -9.40
C ALA A 135 -0.57 3.85 -10.27
N ALA A 136 0.34 4.83 -10.23
CA ALA A 136 1.61 4.77 -10.96
C ALA A 136 2.50 3.59 -10.51
N GLN A 137 2.51 3.26 -9.22
CA GLN A 137 3.28 2.11 -8.71
C GLN A 137 2.71 0.76 -9.16
N LEU A 138 1.39 0.62 -9.23
CA LEU A 138 0.75 -0.58 -9.78
C LEU A 138 0.98 -0.67 -11.29
N ASP A 139 0.88 0.46 -11.99
CA ASP A 139 1.10 0.53 -13.43
C ASP A 139 2.52 0.08 -13.80
N ALA A 140 3.53 0.59 -13.09
CA ALA A 140 4.93 0.19 -13.25
C ALA A 140 5.21 -1.29 -12.91
N ARG A 141 4.29 -1.99 -12.21
CA ARG A 141 4.42 -3.41 -11.84
C ARG A 141 3.56 -4.34 -12.70
N SER A 142 3.06 -3.87 -13.84
CA SER A 142 2.18 -4.67 -14.72
C SER A 142 2.82 -5.98 -15.18
N ASP A 143 4.10 -5.96 -15.53
CA ASP A 143 4.80 -7.18 -15.97
C ASP A 143 4.93 -8.19 -14.82
N ALA A 144 5.21 -7.70 -13.60
CA ALA A 144 5.26 -8.53 -12.40
C ALA A 144 3.88 -9.10 -12.03
N LEU A 145 2.81 -8.31 -12.23
CA LEU A 145 1.43 -8.79 -12.09
C LEU A 145 1.15 -9.92 -13.08
N TYR A 146 1.49 -9.73 -14.36
CA TYR A 146 1.28 -10.74 -15.40
C TYR A 146 2.02 -12.03 -15.07
N ALA A 147 3.31 -11.94 -14.74
CA ALA A 147 4.13 -13.10 -14.38
C ALA A 147 3.57 -13.86 -13.17
N TRP A 148 3.15 -13.14 -12.13
CA TRP A 148 2.51 -13.76 -10.97
C TRP A 148 1.16 -14.40 -11.31
N ALA A 149 0.33 -13.73 -12.11
CA ALA A 149 -0.95 -14.25 -12.56
C ALA A 149 -0.78 -15.53 -13.40
N SER A 150 0.26 -15.60 -14.25
CA SER A 150 0.64 -16.83 -14.96
C SER A 150 1.02 -17.94 -13.99
N THR A 151 1.85 -17.67 -12.97
CA THR A 151 2.21 -18.68 -11.95
C THR A 151 0.98 -19.19 -11.18
N VAL A 152 0.03 -18.31 -10.86
CA VAL A 152 -1.25 -18.71 -10.24
C VAL A 152 -2.02 -19.63 -11.17
N LEU A 153 -2.12 -19.28 -12.45
CA LEU A 153 -2.85 -20.07 -13.44
C LEU A 153 -2.20 -21.45 -13.68
N ASP A 154 -0.87 -21.50 -13.75
CA ASP A 154 -0.11 -22.75 -13.90
C ASP A 154 -0.35 -23.69 -12.72
N ALA A 155 -0.38 -23.15 -11.50
CA ALA A 155 -0.70 -23.92 -10.30
C ALA A 155 -2.12 -24.50 -10.31
N LEU A 156 -3.01 -23.93 -11.11
CA LEU A 156 -4.39 -24.38 -11.34
C LEU A 156 -4.53 -25.17 -12.65
N SER A 157 -3.42 -25.58 -13.26
CA SER A 157 -3.39 -26.31 -14.53
C SER A 157 -4.14 -25.60 -15.67
N GLY A 158 -4.14 -24.25 -15.67
CA GLY A 158 -4.83 -23.46 -16.69
C GLY A 158 -6.29 -23.12 -16.39
N GLU A 159 -6.89 -23.66 -15.32
CA GLU A 159 -8.33 -23.61 -15.06
C GLU A 159 -8.64 -22.69 -13.85
N PRO A 160 -8.94 -21.39 -14.06
CA PRO A 160 -9.13 -20.44 -12.97
C PRO A 160 -10.39 -20.73 -12.13
N GLU A 161 -11.38 -21.46 -12.64
CA GLU A 161 -12.59 -21.92 -11.94
C GLU A 161 -12.26 -22.73 -10.67
N GLN A 162 -11.10 -23.39 -10.65
CA GLN A 162 -10.62 -24.10 -9.47
C GLN A 162 -10.51 -23.18 -8.24
N LEU A 163 -10.29 -21.88 -8.43
CA LEU A 163 -10.25 -20.91 -7.33
C LEU A 163 -11.56 -20.86 -6.54
N ASP A 164 -12.71 -21.21 -7.13
CA ASP A 164 -14.00 -21.20 -6.42
C ASP A 164 -14.21 -22.41 -5.51
N ALA A 165 -13.31 -23.40 -5.57
CA ALA A 165 -13.35 -24.53 -4.66
C ALA A 165 -13.01 -24.07 -3.22
N ALA A 166 -13.78 -24.57 -2.24
CA ALA A 166 -13.60 -24.21 -0.84
C ALA A 166 -12.16 -24.35 -0.30
N PRO A 167 -11.36 -25.38 -0.67
CA PRO A 167 -9.96 -25.48 -0.24
C PRO A 167 -9.06 -24.32 -0.69
N LEU A 168 -9.45 -23.60 -1.76
CA LEU A 168 -8.68 -22.48 -2.33
C LEU A 168 -9.26 -21.12 -1.95
N ALA A 169 -10.21 -21.04 -1.01
CA ALA A 169 -10.89 -19.80 -0.63
C ALA A 169 -9.93 -18.65 -0.25
N ASP A 170 -8.81 -18.95 0.43
CA ASP A 170 -7.81 -17.95 0.80
C ASP A 170 -6.98 -17.48 -0.39
N LEU A 171 -6.63 -18.38 -1.31
CA LEU A 171 -5.95 -18.01 -2.54
C LEU A 171 -6.88 -17.16 -3.41
N ARG A 172 -8.13 -17.57 -3.59
CA ARG A 172 -9.17 -16.82 -4.28
C ARG A 172 -9.30 -15.41 -3.75
N ARG A 173 -9.45 -15.26 -2.42
CA ARG A 173 -9.55 -13.94 -1.78
C ARG A 173 -8.32 -13.08 -2.03
N ARG A 174 -7.11 -13.65 -1.92
CA ARG A 174 -5.87 -12.92 -2.23
C ARG A 174 -5.81 -12.48 -3.69
N VAL A 175 -6.25 -13.33 -4.63
CA VAL A 175 -6.31 -12.98 -6.05
C VAL A 175 -7.28 -11.83 -6.27
N LEU A 176 -8.51 -11.94 -5.78
CA LEU A 176 -9.52 -10.90 -5.90
C LEU A 176 -9.07 -9.57 -5.27
N ASP A 177 -8.58 -9.59 -4.03
CA ASP A 177 -8.09 -8.37 -3.37
C ASP A 177 -6.94 -7.70 -4.16
N SER A 178 -6.08 -8.50 -4.81
CA SER A 178 -5.00 -7.99 -5.68
C SER A 178 -5.55 -7.31 -6.93
N LEU A 179 -6.51 -7.96 -7.59
CA LEU A 179 -7.07 -7.51 -8.87
C LEU A 179 -8.00 -6.31 -8.69
N ASP A 180 -8.81 -6.31 -7.63
CA ASP A 180 -9.75 -5.24 -7.28
C ASP A 180 -9.06 -3.88 -7.07
N ALA A 181 -7.77 -3.88 -6.68
CA ALA A 181 -6.99 -2.66 -6.52
C ALA A 181 -6.88 -1.85 -7.82
N TYR A 182 -6.79 -2.52 -8.97
CA TYR A 182 -6.62 -1.89 -10.28
C TYR A 182 -7.86 -1.07 -10.68
N PRO A 183 -9.07 -1.65 -10.82
CA PRO A 183 -10.25 -0.86 -11.13
C PRO A 183 -10.61 0.12 -10.00
N ALA A 184 -10.30 -0.17 -8.73
CA ALA A 184 -10.48 0.80 -7.65
C ALA A 184 -9.61 2.06 -7.80
N LEU A 185 -8.53 1.98 -8.57
CA LEU A 185 -7.59 3.06 -8.89
C LEU A 185 -7.67 3.52 -10.36
N ASP A 186 -8.77 3.21 -11.04
CA ASP A 186 -9.04 3.56 -12.44
C ASP A 186 -8.03 2.96 -13.45
N LEU A 187 -7.37 1.86 -13.08
CA LEU A 187 -6.46 1.11 -13.95
C LEU A 187 -7.20 -0.03 -14.66
N ARG A 188 -6.92 -0.18 -15.96
CA ARG A 188 -7.44 -1.28 -16.77
C ARG A 188 -6.60 -2.54 -16.59
N LEU A 189 -7.25 -3.68 -16.41
CA LEU A 189 -6.58 -4.99 -16.33
C LEU A 189 -6.31 -5.62 -17.72
N ASP A 190 -6.90 -5.08 -18.80
CA ASP A 190 -6.67 -5.57 -20.16
C ASP A 190 -5.16 -5.55 -20.49
N GLY A 191 -4.63 -6.68 -20.97
CA GLY A 191 -3.21 -6.83 -21.29
C GLY A 191 -2.27 -6.96 -20.09
N ARG A 192 -2.78 -6.98 -18.86
CA ARG A 192 -1.98 -7.13 -17.61
C ARG A 192 -2.13 -8.50 -16.95
N LEU A 193 -3.02 -9.33 -17.47
CA LEU A 193 -3.32 -10.67 -16.97
C LEU A 193 -3.46 -11.64 -18.15
N PRO A 194 -3.21 -12.95 -17.93
CA PRO A 194 -3.66 -13.99 -18.85
C PRO A 194 -5.17 -13.94 -19.06
N ASP A 195 -5.62 -14.14 -20.31
CA ASP A 195 -7.02 -13.97 -20.70
C ASP A 195 -7.99 -14.83 -19.89
N ALA A 196 -7.63 -16.09 -19.60
CA ALA A 196 -8.47 -17.00 -18.81
C ALA A 196 -8.76 -16.42 -17.41
N LEU A 197 -7.73 -15.89 -16.73
CA LEU A 197 -7.89 -15.29 -15.40
C LEU A 197 -8.67 -13.97 -15.46
N LEU A 198 -8.47 -13.17 -16.51
CA LEU A 198 -9.23 -11.93 -16.72
C LEU A 198 -10.73 -12.22 -16.94
N GLN A 199 -11.06 -13.22 -17.74
CA GLN A 199 -12.45 -13.65 -17.98
C GLN A 199 -13.10 -14.18 -16.70
N TRP A 200 -12.38 -15.04 -15.97
CA TRP A 200 -12.80 -15.55 -14.67
C TRP A 200 -13.10 -14.42 -13.68
N TYR A 201 -12.21 -13.42 -13.58
CA TYR A 201 -12.37 -12.27 -12.71
C TYR A 201 -13.61 -11.45 -13.08
N ARG A 202 -13.81 -11.17 -14.37
CA ARG A 202 -14.98 -10.42 -14.87
C ARG A 202 -16.30 -11.11 -14.57
N ALA A 203 -16.35 -12.45 -14.60
CA ALA A 203 -17.57 -13.20 -14.29
C ALA A 203 -17.94 -13.19 -12.80
N ARG A 204 -17.06 -12.74 -11.91
CA ARG A 204 -17.21 -12.76 -10.45
C ARG A 204 -17.29 -11.37 -9.81
N ARG A 205 -17.30 -10.32 -10.64
CA ARG A 205 -17.49 -8.92 -10.25
C ARG A 205 -18.90 -8.48 -10.57
#